data_AF-A0A2A2H776-F1
#
_entry.id   AF-A0A2A2H776-F1
#
_cell.length_a   1.000
_cell.length_b   1.000
_cell.length_c   1.000
_cell.angle_alpha   90.00
_cell.angle_beta   90.00
_cell.angle_gamma   90.00
#
_symmetry.space_group_name_H-M   'P 1'
#
loop_
_entity.id
_entity.type
_entity.pdbx_description
1 polymer ?
#
loop_
_entity_poly.entity_id
_entity_poly.type
_entity_poly.pdbx_seq_one_letter_code
_entity_poly.pdbx_strand_id
1 'polypeptide(L)'
;MPYIVCTKCNGYYKLQEWESLDDFKECECGGDLIQVDSLNIPYNTERVKTIVETFKNSEPDEKNTDSNGNHKLSINVDHTDGLTKLLKSKRPSKKGFSVEEQRSIFKEIALIPELYDFEYIGPIDDHTKLQIIKILAKVVNEGKGVIDATNEIKSKTSLNSEDAENISKNEISRIKNLGNWRIHKEKGYKYFKISKSLNTCEKCRKAYDKKIFNINEVKMLPPLHHLCRCNAIFIK
;
A
#
# COMPACT_ATOMS: atom_id res chain seq x y z
N MET A 1 -5.15 -5.00 20.81
CA MET A 1 -3.85 -4.57 21.37
C MET A 1 -3.79 -3.06 21.26
N PRO A 2 -3.67 -2.35 22.39
CA PRO A 2 -3.64 -0.89 22.41
C PRO A 2 -2.36 -0.33 21.79
N TYR A 3 -2.41 0.96 21.46
CA TYR A 3 -1.31 1.72 20.86
C TYR A 3 -0.94 2.88 21.78
N ILE A 4 0.32 3.26 21.78
CA ILE A 4 0.80 4.52 22.35
C ILE A 4 0.96 5.51 21.20
N VAL A 5 0.54 6.76 21.38
CA VAL A 5 0.64 7.83 20.39
C VAL A 5 1.30 9.06 21.03
N CYS A 6 2.27 9.65 20.35
CA CYS A 6 2.85 10.92 20.77
C CYS A 6 1.94 12.09 20.36
N THR A 7 1.60 12.96 21.32
CA THR A 7 0.78 14.15 21.06
C THR A 7 1.50 15.23 20.23
N LYS A 8 2.84 15.20 20.21
CA LYS A 8 3.68 16.20 19.54
C LYS A 8 4.07 15.81 18.11
N CYS A 9 4.64 14.62 17.91
CA CYS A 9 5.07 14.17 16.58
C CYS A 9 4.06 13.23 15.89
N ASN A 10 3.03 12.78 16.61
CA ASN A 10 2.04 11.80 16.14
C ASN A 10 2.65 10.44 15.75
N GLY A 11 3.87 10.13 16.18
CA GLY A 11 4.40 8.77 16.12
C GLY A 11 3.57 7.83 16.99
N TYR A 12 3.46 6.57 16.59
CA TYR A 12 2.75 5.56 17.36
C TYR A 12 3.58 4.29 17.56
N TYR A 13 3.24 3.55 18.61
CA TYR A 13 3.85 2.27 18.95
C TYR A 13 2.75 1.27 19.34
N LYS A 14 2.79 0.05 18.82
CA LYS A 14 1.83 -1.00 19.19
C LYS A 14 2.39 -1.77 20.39
N LEU A 15 1.70 -1.70 21.51
CA LEU A 15 2.09 -2.38 22.74
C LEU A 15 2.08 -3.91 22.54
N GLN A 16 3.14 -4.58 23.00
CA GLN A 16 3.13 -6.03 23.17
C GLN A 16 2.25 -6.44 24.36
N GLU A 17 1.92 -7.72 24.49
CA GLU A 17 1.03 -8.23 25.57
C GLU A 17 1.54 -7.93 26.98
N TRP A 18 2.85 -7.74 27.13
CA TRP A 18 3.54 -7.50 28.40
C TRP A 18 3.95 -6.04 28.60
N GLU A 19 3.61 -5.16 27.68
CA GLU A 19 3.99 -3.75 27.72
C GLU A 19 2.76 -2.86 27.98
N SER A 20 3.00 -1.78 28.72
CA SER A 20 2.02 -0.78 29.12
C SER A 20 2.55 0.62 28.84
N LEU A 21 1.68 1.64 28.89
CA LEU A 21 2.10 3.04 28.73
C LEU A 21 3.19 3.44 29.75
N ASP A 22 3.15 2.86 30.95
CA ASP A 22 4.07 3.18 32.05
C ASP A 22 5.53 2.73 31.77
N ASP A 23 5.72 1.81 30.82
CA ASP A 23 7.05 1.37 30.38
C ASP A 23 7.77 2.41 29.51
N PHE A 24 7.07 3.48 29.11
CA PHE A 24 7.57 4.52 28.21
C PHE A 24 7.55 5.89 28.89
N LYS A 25 8.70 6.58 28.93
CA LYS A 25 8.83 7.89 29.58
C LYS A 25 8.28 9.03 28.72
N GLU A 26 8.81 9.17 27.51
CA GLU A 26 8.46 10.24 26.58
C GLU A 26 8.86 9.84 25.16
N CYS A 27 8.30 10.51 24.15
CA CYS A 27 8.74 10.33 22.77
C CYS A 27 10.14 10.91 22.56
N GLU A 28 10.92 10.37 21.61
CA GLU A 28 12.24 10.92 21.22
C GLU A 28 12.20 12.39 20.78
N CYS A 29 11.03 12.90 20.40
CA CYS A 29 10.84 14.32 20.10
C CYS A 29 10.61 15.20 21.34
N GLY A 30 10.63 14.63 22.54
CA GLY A 30 10.26 15.26 23.81
C GLY A 30 8.78 15.64 23.84
N GLY A 31 7.90 14.68 23.56
CA GLY A 31 6.45 14.87 23.51
C GLY A 31 5.71 13.79 24.28
N ASP A 32 4.58 14.17 24.88
CA ASP A 32 3.79 13.29 25.74
C ASP A 32 3.17 12.12 24.98
N LEU A 33 3.01 11.01 25.70
CA LEU A 33 2.51 9.75 25.16
C LEU A 33 1.11 9.45 25.74
N ILE A 34 0.17 9.08 24.87
CA ILE A 34 -1.19 8.66 25.27
C ILE A 34 -1.47 7.26 24.76
N GLN A 35 -2.19 6.45 25.54
CA GLN A 35 -2.66 5.14 25.11
C GLN A 35 -4.03 5.25 24.42
N VAL A 36 -4.20 4.58 23.29
CA VAL A 36 -5.47 4.50 22.54
C VAL A 36 -5.76 3.05 22.17
N ASP A 37 -7.02 2.64 22.20
CA ASP A 37 -7.41 1.25 21.92
C ASP A 37 -7.32 0.89 20.43
N SER A 38 -7.43 1.90 19.56
CA SER A 38 -7.24 1.75 18.12
C SER A 38 -6.76 3.07 17.50
N LEU A 39 -5.89 2.97 16.49
CA LEU A 39 -5.50 4.10 15.66
C LEU A 39 -6.62 4.38 14.66
N ASN A 40 -7.62 5.13 15.11
CA ASN A 40 -8.64 5.65 14.21
C ASN A 40 -7.99 6.80 13.42
N ILE A 41 -7.38 6.49 12.27
CA ILE A 41 -6.82 7.49 11.36
C ILE A 41 -7.87 7.81 10.30
N PRO A 42 -8.74 8.81 10.48
CA PRO A 42 -9.50 9.35 9.38
C PRO A 42 -8.51 9.94 8.36
N TYR A 43 -8.63 9.49 7.11
CA TYR A 43 -7.74 9.86 6.00
C TYR A 43 -8.02 11.30 5.51
N ASN A 44 -7.76 12.31 6.34
CA ASN A 44 -7.75 13.75 6.04
C ASN A 44 -7.17 14.48 7.27
N THR A 45 -6.28 15.47 7.24
CA THR A 45 -6.34 16.77 6.55
C THR A 45 -4.96 17.47 6.71
N GLU A 46 -4.65 18.37 5.77
CA GLU A 46 -3.61 19.44 5.83
C GLU A 46 -2.11 19.08 5.89
N ARG A 47 -1.67 17.95 6.47
CA ARG A 47 -0.23 17.62 6.60
C ARG A 47 0.51 17.32 5.27
N VAL A 48 -0.21 16.92 4.22
CA VAL A 48 0.41 16.61 2.91
C VAL A 48 0.91 17.87 2.20
N LYS A 49 0.36 19.06 2.50
CA LYS A 49 0.84 20.32 1.89
C LYS A 49 2.21 20.73 2.42
N THR A 50 2.41 20.62 3.74
CA THR A 50 3.66 21.05 4.41
C THR A 50 4.87 20.20 3.99
N ILE A 51 4.66 18.90 3.80
CA ILE A 51 5.71 17.96 3.40
C ILE A 51 6.22 18.27 1.98
N VAL A 52 5.31 18.57 1.04
CA VAL A 52 5.67 18.94 -0.35
C VAL A 52 6.45 20.27 -0.42
N GLU A 53 6.19 21.20 0.50
CA GLU A 53 6.90 22.48 0.57
C GLU A 53 8.30 22.34 1.19
N THR A 54 8.47 21.44 2.14
CA THR A 54 9.75 21.21 2.82
C THR A 54 10.75 20.52 1.87
N PHE A 55 10.28 19.61 1.00
CA PHE A 55 11.13 18.93 0.01
C PHE A 55 11.58 19.79 -1.18
N LYS A 56 10.98 20.96 -1.41
CA LYS A 56 11.43 21.88 -2.47
C LYS A 56 12.69 22.65 -2.11
N ASN A 57 13.08 22.68 -0.83
CA ASN A 57 14.11 23.58 -0.31
C ASN A 57 15.41 22.88 0.08
N SER A 58 15.60 21.59 -0.22
CA SER A 58 16.81 20.87 0.22
C SER A 58 17.31 19.82 -0.78
N GLU A 59 18.27 20.22 -1.62
CA GLU A 59 19.41 19.43 -2.10
C GLU A 59 20.55 20.43 -2.44
N PRO A 60 21.83 20.03 -2.37
CA PRO A 60 22.49 19.30 -1.28
C PRO A 60 23.85 19.93 -0.90
N ASP A 61 24.40 19.57 0.26
CA ASP A 61 25.86 19.56 0.45
C ASP A 61 26.29 18.47 1.43
N GLU A 62 27.52 18.02 1.22
CA GLU A 62 28.07 16.69 1.44
C GLU A 62 28.96 16.62 2.72
N LYS A 63 29.07 15.40 3.32
CA LYS A 63 30.24 14.79 4.04
C LYS A 63 30.12 14.41 5.54
N ASN A 64 30.64 13.19 5.79
CA ASN A 64 31.37 12.65 6.98
C ASN A 64 30.62 12.39 8.30
N THR A 65 30.95 11.43 9.19
CA THR A 65 31.71 10.15 9.26
C THR A 65 31.42 9.54 10.65
N ASP A 66 31.56 8.22 10.79
CA ASP A 66 31.91 7.41 11.98
C ASP A 66 30.94 7.14 13.17
N SER A 67 30.64 5.84 13.32
CA SER A 67 30.87 4.95 14.48
C SER A 67 30.45 5.34 15.90
N ASN A 68 29.40 4.72 16.46
CA ASN A 68 29.52 3.87 17.67
C ASN A 68 28.20 3.13 18.02
N GLY A 69 28.34 1.92 18.57
CA GLY A 69 27.23 1.05 18.97
C GLY A 69 26.50 1.55 20.23
N ASN A 70 25.18 1.63 20.11
CA ASN A 70 24.17 1.53 21.17
C ASN A 70 22.85 1.20 20.46
N HIS A 71 22.07 0.26 20.99
CA HIS A 71 20.82 -0.20 20.36
C HIS A 71 19.83 0.97 20.24
N LYS A 72 19.83 1.57 19.05
CA LYS A 72 19.02 2.69 18.60
C LYS A 72 17.78 2.11 17.94
N LEU A 73 16.60 2.38 18.48
CA LEU A 73 15.35 2.00 17.82
C LEU A 73 15.19 2.87 16.57
N SER A 74 15.55 2.33 15.42
CA SER A 74 15.36 3.01 14.14
C SER A 74 13.92 2.85 13.66
N ILE A 75 13.19 3.94 13.85
CA ILE A 75 11.89 4.39 13.36
C ILE A 75 11.58 4.00 11.89
N ASN A 76 10.30 3.69 11.62
CA ASN A 76 9.40 4.28 10.60
C ASN A 76 8.55 3.24 9.86
N VAL A 77 7.22 3.36 9.91
CA VAL A 77 6.36 2.99 8.77
C VAL A 77 5.18 3.95 8.70
N ASP A 78 5.37 5.04 7.95
CA ASP A 78 4.30 5.85 7.37
C ASP A 78 3.65 5.02 6.25
N HIS A 79 2.32 4.96 6.15
CA HIS A 79 1.63 4.20 5.09
C HIS A 79 1.84 4.81 3.68
N THR A 80 2.56 5.91 3.56
CA THR A 80 3.13 6.41 2.29
C THR A 80 4.39 5.63 1.83
N ASP A 81 4.95 4.76 2.68
CA ASP A 81 6.24 4.10 2.45
C ASP A 81 6.19 3.04 1.35
N GLY A 82 5.10 2.28 1.22
CA GLY A 82 4.96 1.26 0.16
C GLY A 82 4.94 1.85 -1.26
N LEU A 83 4.24 2.97 -1.45
CA LEU A 83 4.19 3.67 -2.75
C LEU A 83 5.49 4.43 -3.03
N THR A 84 6.12 4.95 -1.99
CA THR A 84 7.44 5.58 -2.06
C THR A 84 8.52 4.54 -2.41
N LYS A 85 8.42 3.32 -1.89
CA LYS A 85 9.29 2.17 -2.23
C LYS A 85 9.13 1.74 -3.69
N LEU A 86 7.89 1.77 -4.23
CA LEU A 86 7.65 1.59 -5.67
C LEU A 86 8.37 2.65 -6.51
N LEU A 87 8.28 3.92 -6.11
CA LEU A 87 8.90 5.03 -6.83
C LEU A 87 10.44 5.06 -6.70
N LYS A 88 11.01 4.47 -5.64
CA LYS A 88 12.46 4.35 -5.41
C LYS A 88 13.11 3.14 -6.10
N SER A 89 12.31 2.15 -6.52
CA SER A 89 12.83 0.95 -7.20
C SER A 89 13.37 1.25 -8.61
N LYS A 90 14.29 0.41 -9.11
CA LYS A 90 15.00 0.62 -10.40
C LYS A 90 14.03 0.95 -11.55
N ARG A 91 14.36 2.01 -12.30
CA ARG A 91 13.61 2.43 -13.50
C ARG A 91 13.65 1.33 -14.57
N PRO A 92 12.51 0.82 -15.04
CA PRO A 92 12.43 -0.11 -16.16
C PRO A 92 12.83 0.53 -17.50
N SER A 93 13.12 -0.32 -18.49
CA SER A 93 13.61 0.10 -19.80
C SER A 93 12.53 0.83 -20.62
N LYS A 94 12.94 1.77 -21.50
CA LYS A 94 12.04 2.59 -22.35
C LYS A 94 11.41 1.85 -23.54
N LYS A 95 11.72 0.56 -23.76
CA LYS A 95 11.11 -0.24 -24.85
C LYS A 95 9.74 -0.76 -24.42
N GLY A 96 8.95 -1.26 -25.38
CA GLY A 96 7.68 -1.94 -25.06
C GLY A 96 7.96 -3.04 -24.04
N PHE A 97 7.16 -3.09 -22.97
CA PHE A 97 7.32 -4.09 -21.93
C PHE A 97 6.96 -5.47 -22.49
N SER A 98 7.85 -6.44 -22.31
CA SER A 98 7.49 -7.83 -22.52
C SER A 98 6.43 -8.27 -21.50
N VAL A 99 5.73 -9.36 -21.81
CA VAL A 99 4.75 -9.95 -20.89
C VAL A 99 5.43 -10.37 -19.58
N GLU A 100 6.68 -10.85 -19.66
CA GLU A 100 7.50 -11.27 -18.53
C GLU A 100 7.91 -10.07 -17.66
N GLU A 101 8.32 -8.95 -18.26
CA GLU A 101 8.67 -7.74 -17.52
C GLU A 101 7.44 -7.16 -16.78
N GLN A 102 6.27 -7.16 -17.44
CA GLN A 102 5.02 -6.73 -16.81
C GLN A 102 4.66 -7.62 -15.61
N ARG A 103 4.79 -8.94 -15.76
CA ARG A 103 4.56 -9.91 -14.68
C ARG A 103 5.54 -9.72 -13.52
N SER A 104 6.81 -9.41 -13.81
CA SER A 104 7.81 -9.09 -12.80
C SER A 104 7.42 -7.85 -12.00
N ILE A 105 6.94 -6.79 -12.66
CA ILE A 105 6.43 -5.58 -11.96
C ILE A 105 5.23 -5.92 -11.08
N PHE A 106 4.30 -6.74 -11.57
CA PHE A 106 3.14 -7.16 -10.77
C PHE A 106 3.57 -7.94 -9.53
N LYS A 107 4.57 -8.82 -9.65
CA LYS A 107 5.16 -9.54 -8.53
C LYS A 107 5.79 -8.58 -7.51
N GLU A 108 6.58 -7.62 -7.95
CA GLU A 108 7.19 -6.62 -7.06
C GLU A 108 6.13 -5.86 -6.27
N ILE A 109 5.06 -5.41 -6.93
CA ILE A 109 3.94 -4.73 -6.28
C ILE A 109 3.23 -5.64 -5.30
N ALA A 110 2.95 -6.88 -5.69
CA ALA A 110 2.30 -7.84 -4.83
C ALA A 110 3.08 -8.13 -3.54
N LEU A 111 4.41 -7.96 -3.54
CA LEU A 111 5.25 -8.18 -2.36
C LEU A 111 5.34 -7.00 -1.40
N ILE A 112 4.54 -5.94 -1.59
CA ILE A 112 4.50 -4.76 -0.72
C ILE A 112 3.39 -4.92 0.32
N PRO A 113 3.69 -5.29 1.57
CA PRO A 113 2.67 -5.62 2.56
C PRO A 113 1.75 -4.45 2.90
N GLU A 114 2.24 -3.22 2.76
CA GLU A 114 1.53 -1.97 3.07
C GLU A 114 0.38 -1.68 2.10
N LEU A 115 0.32 -2.35 0.94
CA LEU A 115 -0.78 -2.21 -0.02
C LEU A 115 -2.04 -2.98 0.40
N TYR A 116 -1.89 -3.92 1.34
CA TYR A 116 -2.94 -4.86 1.71
C TYR A 116 -3.68 -4.39 2.95
N ASP A 117 -4.95 -4.07 2.71
CA ASP A 117 -5.97 -3.85 3.71
C ASP A 117 -6.94 -5.05 3.65
N PHE A 118 -6.96 -5.86 4.71
CA PHE A 118 -7.79 -7.07 4.83
C PHE A 118 -8.99 -6.87 5.75
N GLU A 119 -9.37 -5.63 6.08
CA GLU A 119 -10.48 -5.35 7.00
C GLU A 119 -11.82 -5.99 6.57
N TYR A 120 -11.97 -6.31 5.29
CA TYR A 120 -13.20 -6.86 4.71
C TYR A 120 -13.39 -8.38 4.85
N ILE A 121 -12.39 -9.11 5.33
CA ILE A 121 -12.47 -10.57 5.57
C ILE A 121 -12.34 -10.93 7.05
N GLY A 122 -12.42 -9.92 7.94
CA GLY A 122 -12.22 -10.11 9.36
C GLY A 122 -10.74 -10.25 9.76
N PRO A 123 -10.47 -10.46 11.05
CA PRO A 123 -9.11 -10.54 11.57
C PRO A 123 -8.40 -11.79 11.03
N ILE A 124 -7.22 -11.58 10.46
CA ILE A 124 -6.28 -12.64 10.06
C ILE A 124 -4.94 -12.40 10.75
N ASP A 125 -4.25 -13.49 11.10
CA ASP A 125 -2.93 -13.39 11.69
C ASP A 125 -1.87 -12.98 10.65
N ASP A 126 -0.76 -12.41 11.13
CA ASP A 126 0.31 -11.90 10.27
C ASP A 126 0.96 -13.00 9.42
N HIS A 127 0.99 -14.24 9.91
CA HIS A 127 1.53 -15.36 9.15
C HIS A 127 0.64 -15.70 7.96
N THR A 128 -0.68 -15.78 8.16
CA THR A 128 -1.67 -15.94 7.08
C THR A 128 -1.60 -14.79 6.08
N LYS A 129 -1.49 -13.54 6.55
CA LYS A 129 -1.30 -12.36 5.69
C LYS A 129 -0.06 -12.50 4.80
N LEU A 130 1.08 -12.90 5.36
CA LEU A 130 2.32 -13.11 4.60
C LEU A 130 2.21 -14.28 3.61
N GLN A 131 1.50 -15.35 3.95
CA GLN A 131 1.25 -16.45 3.03
C GLN A 131 0.42 -16.00 1.82
N ILE A 132 -0.66 -15.26 2.05
CA ILE A 132 -1.51 -14.70 0.99
C ILE A 132 -0.70 -13.80 0.06
N ILE A 133 0.11 -12.90 0.61
CA ILE A 133 1.00 -12.01 -0.15
C ILE A 133 1.93 -12.81 -1.09
N LYS A 134 2.57 -13.86 -0.55
CA LYS A 134 3.45 -14.74 -1.34
C LYS A 134 2.69 -15.49 -2.44
N ILE A 135 1.48 -15.96 -2.15
CA ILE A 135 0.63 -16.65 -3.13
C ILE A 135 0.24 -15.69 -4.26
N LEU A 136 -0.24 -14.48 -3.94
CA LEU A 136 -0.64 -13.48 -4.93
C LEU A 136 0.54 -13.08 -5.82
N ALA A 137 1.72 -12.84 -5.23
CA ALA A 137 2.94 -12.53 -5.96
C ALA A 137 3.34 -13.66 -6.93
N LYS A 138 3.24 -14.92 -6.51
CA LYS A 138 3.49 -16.09 -7.36
C LYS A 138 2.49 -16.14 -8.52
N VAL A 139 1.20 -16.04 -8.23
CA VAL A 139 0.11 -16.14 -9.23
C VAL A 139 0.27 -15.09 -10.32
N VAL A 140 0.49 -13.82 -9.96
CA VAL A 140 0.64 -12.75 -10.96
C VAL A 140 1.93 -12.89 -11.77
N ASN A 141 3.00 -13.40 -11.16
CA ASN A 141 4.26 -13.67 -11.86
C ASN A 141 4.13 -14.80 -12.90
N GLU A 142 3.32 -15.81 -12.61
CA GLU A 142 3.03 -16.93 -13.52
C GLU A 142 2.01 -16.55 -14.60
N GLY A 143 1.43 -15.34 -14.54
CA GLY A 143 0.37 -14.89 -15.45
C GLY A 143 -0.99 -15.53 -15.19
N LYS A 144 -1.18 -16.10 -14.00
CA LYS A 144 -2.40 -16.74 -13.55
C LYS A 144 -3.43 -15.73 -13.03
N GLY A 145 -4.66 -16.22 -12.81
CA GLY A 145 -5.83 -15.39 -12.54
C GLY A 145 -6.39 -15.52 -11.11
N VAL A 146 -7.61 -14.99 -10.95
CA VAL A 146 -8.37 -15.02 -9.69
C VAL A 146 -8.65 -16.45 -9.26
N ILE A 147 -9.03 -17.33 -10.19
CA ILE A 147 -9.37 -18.73 -9.87
C ILE A 147 -8.17 -19.45 -9.27
N ASP A 148 -6.98 -19.28 -9.86
CA ASP A 148 -5.75 -19.90 -9.37
C ASP A 148 -5.39 -19.38 -7.97
N ALA A 149 -5.46 -18.07 -7.75
CA ALA A 149 -5.23 -17.49 -6.42
C ALA A 149 -6.23 -18.00 -5.38
N THR A 150 -7.52 -18.06 -5.71
CA THR A 150 -8.54 -18.57 -4.79
C THR A 150 -8.22 -20.01 -4.38
N ASN A 151 -7.88 -20.87 -5.34
CA ASN A 151 -7.55 -22.27 -5.07
C ASN A 151 -6.26 -22.42 -4.25
N GLU A 152 -5.22 -21.63 -4.55
CA GLU A 152 -3.97 -21.65 -3.77
C GLU A 152 -4.17 -21.12 -2.35
N ILE A 153 -4.95 -20.05 -2.14
CA ILE A 153 -5.25 -19.51 -0.81
C ILE A 153 -6.03 -20.55 -0.01
N LYS A 154 -7.10 -21.14 -0.58
CA LYS A 154 -7.90 -22.16 0.09
C LYS A 154 -7.10 -23.40 0.49
N SER A 155 -6.15 -23.81 -0.33
CA SER A 155 -5.36 -25.03 -0.07
C SER A 155 -4.23 -24.81 0.93
N LYS A 156 -3.80 -23.56 1.15
CA LYS A 156 -2.62 -23.24 1.97
C LYS A 156 -2.92 -22.42 3.22
N THR A 157 -4.15 -21.96 3.39
CA THR A 157 -4.60 -21.16 4.53
C THR A 157 -5.86 -21.78 5.15
N SER A 158 -6.24 -21.33 6.34
CA SER A 158 -7.48 -21.72 7.01
C SER A 158 -8.71 -20.93 6.56
N LEU A 159 -8.58 -20.09 5.53
CA LEU A 159 -9.67 -19.23 5.06
C LEU A 159 -10.77 -20.04 4.36
N ASN A 160 -12.01 -19.60 4.56
CA ASN A 160 -13.14 -20.16 3.84
C ASN A 160 -13.10 -19.76 2.35
N SER A 161 -14.00 -20.36 1.55
CA SER A 161 -14.01 -20.14 0.10
C SER A 161 -14.36 -18.71 -0.30
N GLU A 162 -15.24 -18.06 0.46
CA GLU A 162 -15.73 -16.72 0.18
C GLU A 162 -14.62 -15.69 0.43
N ASP A 163 -13.92 -15.78 1.56
CA ASP A 163 -12.80 -14.88 1.90
C ASP A 163 -11.66 -15.03 0.90
N ALA A 164 -11.27 -16.27 0.57
CA ALA A 164 -10.24 -16.53 -0.42
C ALA A 164 -10.58 -15.94 -1.80
N GLU A 165 -11.85 -16.02 -2.20
CA GLU A 165 -12.34 -15.45 -3.45
C GLU A 165 -12.35 -13.91 -3.40
N ASN A 166 -12.80 -13.34 -2.30
CA ASN A 166 -12.86 -11.89 -2.08
C ASN A 166 -11.46 -11.28 -2.10
N ILE A 167 -10.50 -11.88 -1.39
CA ILE A 167 -9.08 -11.51 -1.46
C ILE A 167 -8.58 -11.56 -2.89
N SER A 168 -8.77 -12.70 -3.56
CA SER A 168 -8.23 -12.92 -4.90
C SER A 168 -8.77 -11.90 -5.90
N LYS A 169 -10.06 -11.58 -5.85
CA LYS A 169 -10.66 -10.56 -6.71
C LYS A 169 -10.12 -9.17 -6.42
N ASN A 170 -10.11 -8.76 -5.15
CA ASN A 170 -9.77 -7.39 -4.76
C ASN A 170 -8.29 -7.11 -4.97
N GLU A 171 -7.42 -7.98 -4.46
CA GLU A 171 -5.99 -7.72 -4.44
C GLU A 171 -5.33 -7.95 -5.81
N ILE A 172 -5.78 -8.93 -6.61
CA ILE A 172 -5.28 -9.05 -7.99
C ILE A 172 -5.65 -7.82 -8.82
N SER A 173 -6.85 -7.26 -8.62
CA SER A 173 -7.25 -6.03 -9.29
C SER A 173 -6.35 -4.86 -8.87
N ARG A 174 -6.09 -4.70 -7.57
CA ARG A 174 -5.18 -3.69 -7.01
C ARG A 174 -3.78 -3.81 -7.62
N ILE A 175 -3.19 -5.01 -7.57
CA ILE A 175 -1.85 -5.29 -8.08
C ILE A 175 -1.75 -4.92 -9.57
N LYS A 176 -2.72 -5.34 -10.38
CA LYS A 176 -2.73 -5.06 -11.82
C LYS A 176 -2.90 -3.57 -12.12
N ASN A 177 -3.81 -2.88 -11.44
CA ASN A 177 -4.02 -1.44 -11.63
C ASN A 177 -2.77 -0.63 -11.24
N LEU A 178 -2.15 -0.93 -10.09
CA LEU A 178 -0.91 -0.29 -9.66
C LEU A 178 0.27 -0.62 -10.58
N GLY A 179 0.37 -1.86 -11.06
CA GLY A 179 1.45 -2.25 -11.97
C GLY A 179 1.34 -1.59 -13.31
N ASN A 180 0.14 -1.56 -13.87
CA ASN A 180 -0.11 -0.82 -15.10
C ASN A 180 0.14 0.67 -14.88
N TRP A 181 -0.25 1.24 -13.74
CA TRP A 181 0.06 2.64 -13.42
C TRP A 181 1.57 2.92 -13.43
N ARG A 182 2.37 2.09 -12.75
CA ARG A 182 3.83 2.26 -12.70
C ARG A 182 4.43 2.24 -14.11
N ILE A 183 4.06 1.23 -14.91
CA ILE A 183 4.51 1.07 -16.30
C ILE A 183 4.17 2.30 -17.15
N HIS A 184 2.93 2.81 -17.04
CA HIS A 184 2.49 3.94 -17.86
C HIS A 184 3.08 5.27 -17.38
N LYS A 185 3.22 5.46 -16.07
CA LYS A 185 3.88 6.64 -15.48
C LYS A 185 5.32 6.76 -15.97
N GLU A 186 6.07 5.66 -16.00
CA GLU A 186 7.45 5.63 -16.49
C GLU A 186 7.56 5.90 -18.00
N LYS A 187 6.52 5.52 -18.77
CA LYS A 187 6.38 5.87 -20.19
C LYS A 187 5.95 7.32 -20.44
N GLY A 188 5.76 8.12 -19.39
CA GLY A 188 5.37 9.52 -19.48
C GLY A 188 3.89 9.74 -19.78
N TYR A 189 3.03 8.76 -19.47
CA TYR A 189 1.59 8.97 -19.51
C TYR A 189 1.19 9.96 -18.42
N LYS A 190 0.33 10.92 -18.77
CA LYS A 190 -0.04 12.02 -17.86
C LYS A 190 -1.37 11.82 -17.16
N TYR A 191 -2.23 10.95 -17.69
CA TYR A 191 -3.59 10.81 -17.21
C TYR A 191 -4.06 9.36 -17.20
N PHE A 192 -5.15 9.12 -16.47
CA PHE A 192 -5.93 7.89 -16.59
C PHE A 192 -7.41 8.16 -16.39
N LYS A 193 -8.25 7.28 -16.93
CA LYS A 193 -9.68 7.22 -16.64
C LYS A 193 -10.02 5.82 -16.16
N ILE A 194 -11.19 5.67 -15.54
CA ILE A 194 -11.61 4.37 -15.04
C ILE A 194 -12.67 3.74 -15.95
N SER A 195 -12.35 2.55 -16.44
CA SER A 195 -13.32 1.64 -17.04
C SER A 195 -14.11 0.95 -15.94
N LYS A 196 -15.38 1.32 -15.83
CA LYS A 196 -16.33 0.80 -14.86
C LYS A 196 -16.71 -0.64 -15.20
N SER A 197 -16.87 -1.48 -14.18
CA SER A 197 -17.50 -2.81 -14.36
C SER A 197 -18.99 -2.66 -14.70
N LEU A 198 -19.62 -3.68 -15.30
CA LEU A 198 -21.07 -3.67 -15.58
C LEU A 198 -21.88 -3.44 -14.30
N ASN A 199 -21.48 -4.06 -13.19
CA ASN A 199 -22.15 -3.95 -11.88
C ASN A 199 -21.49 -2.89 -10.99
N THR A 200 -21.08 -1.76 -11.57
CA THR A 200 -20.40 -0.70 -10.81
C THR A 200 -21.34 -0.09 -9.77
N CYS A 201 -20.92 -0.12 -8.50
CA CYS A 201 -21.65 0.45 -7.38
C CYS A 201 -21.76 1.99 -7.49
N GLU A 202 -22.65 2.56 -6.69
CA GLU A 202 -22.88 4.00 -6.68
C GLU A 202 -21.64 4.81 -6.24
N LYS A 203 -20.86 4.30 -5.27
CA LYS A 203 -19.61 4.95 -4.82
C LYS A 203 -18.62 5.10 -5.97
N CYS A 204 -18.36 4.03 -6.72
CA CYS A 204 -17.50 4.07 -7.90
C CYS A 204 -18.09 4.94 -9.01
N ARG A 205 -19.41 4.94 -9.20
CA ARG A 205 -20.07 5.81 -10.19
C ARG A 205 -19.82 7.28 -9.86
N LYS A 206 -20.10 7.71 -8.62
CA LYS A 206 -19.84 9.09 -8.15
C LYS A 206 -18.35 9.45 -8.22
N ALA A 207 -17.48 8.50 -7.89
CA ALA A 207 -16.04 8.72 -7.90
C ALA A 207 -15.48 8.90 -9.32
N TYR A 208 -15.99 8.18 -10.32
CA TYR A 208 -15.34 8.05 -11.63
C TYR A 208 -16.10 8.63 -12.83
N ASP A 209 -17.41 8.84 -12.72
CA ASP A 209 -18.22 9.17 -13.90
C ASP A 209 -17.77 10.49 -14.53
N LYS A 210 -17.46 10.42 -15.83
CA LYS A 210 -16.97 11.54 -16.65
C LYS A 210 -15.71 12.24 -16.12
N LYS A 211 -14.91 11.58 -15.28
CA LYS A 211 -13.66 12.13 -14.73
C LYS A 211 -12.43 11.53 -15.41
N ILE A 212 -11.43 12.39 -15.57
CA ILE A 212 -10.06 12.03 -15.97
C ILE A 212 -9.17 12.47 -14.81
N PHE A 213 -8.26 11.59 -14.42
CA PHE A 213 -7.36 11.79 -13.30
C PHE A 213 -5.95 12.03 -13.82
N ASN A 214 -5.19 12.88 -13.14
CA ASN A 214 -3.76 13.01 -13.35
C ASN A 214 -3.05 11.73 -12.89
N ILE A 215 -1.95 11.36 -13.56
CA ILE A 215 -1.16 10.18 -13.22
C ILE A 215 -0.66 10.17 -11.76
N ASN A 216 -0.57 11.32 -11.10
CA ASN A 216 -0.17 11.42 -9.70
C ASN A 216 -1.33 11.23 -8.70
N GLU A 217 -2.58 11.16 -9.16
CA GLU A 217 -3.75 10.91 -8.31
C GLU A 217 -3.95 9.41 -8.03
N VAL A 218 -2.90 8.74 -7.54
CA VAL A 218 -2.84 7.27 -7.35
C VAL A 218 -3.98 6.75 -6.47
N LYS A 219 -4.45 7.56 -5.51
CA LYS A 219 -5.61 7.26 -4.66
C LYS A 219 -6.92 6.99 -5.40
N MET A 220 -7.02 7.43 -6.66
CA MET A 220 -8.19 7.20 -7.51
C MET A 220 -8.09 5.89 -8.30
N LEU A 221 -6.95 5.17 -8.23
CA LEU A 221 -6.83 3.84 -8.84
C LEU A 221 -7.72 2.83 -8.10
N PRO A 222 -8.40 1.92 -8.84
CA PRO A 222 -9.16 0.86 -8.21
C PRO A 222 -8.23 -0.17 -7.52
N PRO A 223 -8.70 -0.81 -6.45
CA PRO A 223 -10.06 -0.72 -5.88
C PRO A 223 -10.25 0.46 -4.90
N LEU A 224 -11.37 1.19 -5.00
CA LEU A 224 -11.79 2.24 -4.04
C LEU A 224 -12.56 1.72 -2.81
N HIS A 225 -12.98 0.47 -2.89
CA HIS A 225 -13.71 -0.24 -1.86
C HIS A 225 -13.55 -1.73 -2.15
N HIS A 226 -13.86 -2.55 -1.16
CA HIS A 226 -13.79 -4.00 -1.27
C HIS A 226 -14.64 -4.50 -2.44
N LEU A 227 -14.10 -5.47 -3.20
CA LEU A 227 -14.75 -6.07 -4.37
C LEU A 227 -14.98 -5.11 -5.56
N CYS A 228 -14.27 -3.98 -5.60
CA CYS A 228 -14.28 -3.12 -6.77
C CYS A 228 -13.59 -3.84 -7.95
N ARG A 229 -14.31 -3.95 -9.07
CA ARG A 229 -13.83 -4.61 -10.31
C ARG A 229 -13.52 -3.64 -11.44
N CYS A 230 -13.33 -2.36 -11.10
CA CYS A 230 -13.02 -1.34 -12.10
C CYS A 230 -11.55 -1.42 -12.52
N ASN A 231 -11.24 -0.96 -13.74
CA ASN A 231 -9.88 -0.99 -14.29
C ASN A 231 -9.44 0.39 -14.74
N ALA A 232 -8.18 0.73 -14.52
CA ALA A 232 -7.61 1.97 -15.03
C ALA A 232 -7.21 1.84 -16.52
N ILE A 233 -7.57 2.86 -17.31
CA ILE A 233 -7.13 3.04 -18.70
C ILE A 233 -6.24 4.29 -18.73
N PHE A 234 -4.99 4.12 -19.14
CA PHE A 234 -4.00 5.19 -19.14
C PHE A 234 -4.00 5.94 -20.46
N ILE A 235 -3.86 7.27 -20.38
CA ILE A 235 -3.89 8.21 -21.51
C ILE A 235 -2.61 9.03 -21.48
N LYS A 236 -1.97 9.18 -22.65
CA LYS A 236 -0.70 9.88 -22.77
C LYS A 236 -0.87 11.38 -22.66
#